data_AF-I0V0U8-F1
#
_entry.id   AF-I0V0U8-F1
#
_cell.length_a   1.000
_cell.length_b   1.000
_cell.length_c   1.000
_cell.angle_alpha   90.00
_cell.angle_beta   90.00
_cell.angle_gamma   90.00
#
_symmetry.space_group_name_H-M   'P 1'
#
loop_
_entity.id
_entity.type
_entity.pdbx_description
1 polymer ?
#
loop_
_entity_poly.entity_id
_entity_poly.type
_entity_poly.pdbx_seq_one_letter_code
_entity_poly.pdbx_strand_id
1 'polypeptide(L)'
;MSSAVETRKPRRSPGVVLEYLPFAIVLALVAFGLLRIAMYHWREGAVLIGGALLVAAVLRAALAHRNLTLLAIRTRTVDVISYAGLGLLILFVALTITGGPLR
;
A
#
# COMPACT_ATOMS: atom_id res chain seq x y z
N MET A 1 44.13 -29.45 9.94
CA MET A 1 43.95 -27.98 9.89
C MET A 1 43.71 -27.58 8.44
N SER A 2 42.68 -26.77 8.20
CA SER A 2 42.33 -26.13 6.91
C SER A 2 41.77 -27.06 5.82
N SER A 3 40.45 -27.22 5.77
CA SER A 3 39.74 -27.55 4.54
C SER A 3 38.34 -26.95 4.62
N ALA A 4 38.12 -25.96 3.74
CA ALA A 4 36.84 -25.41 3.33
C ALA A 4 35.96 -24.80 4.44
N VAL A 5 36.31 -23.56 4.83
CA VAL A 5 35.25 -22.57 5.10
C VAL A 5 34.50 -22.40 3.77
N GLU A 6 33.48 -23.23 3.57
CA GLU A 6 32.61 -23.12 2.42
C GLU A 6 31.90 -21.78 2.51
N THR A 7 32.39 -20.82 1.74
CA THR A 7 31.80 -19.48 1.60
C THR A 7 30.43 -19.67 0.98
N ARG A 8 29.42 -19.84 1.83
CA ARG A 8 28.01 -19.91 1.45
C ARG A 8 27.65 -18.58 0.80
N LYS A 9 27.80 -18.48 -0.52
CA LYS A 9 27.34 -17.34 -1.31
C LYS A 9 25.88 -17.12 -0.93
N PRO A 10 25.50 -15.95 -0.39
CA PRO A 10 24.10 -15.72 -0.05
C PRO A 10 23.31 -15.83 -1.36
N ARG A 11 22.53 -16.92 -1.51
CA ARG A 11 21.51 -17.00 -2.56
C ARG A 11 20.58 -15.84 -2.23
N ARG A 12 20.68 -14.73 -2.98
CA ARG A 12 19.67 -13.68 -2.96
C ARG A 12 18.36 -14.34 -3.36
N SER A 13 17.56 -14.70 -2.36
CA SER A 13 16.27 -15.35 -2.54
C SER A 13 15.37 -14.37 -3.31
N PRO A 14 14.97 -14.67 -4.56
CA PRO A 14 14.11 -13.76 -5.34
C PRO A 14 12.77 -13.46 -4.65
N GLY A 15 12.35 -14.34 -3.73
CA GLY A 15 11.10 -14.20 -2.97
C GLY A 15 11.01 -12.96 -2.09
N VAL A 16 12.14 -12.42 -1.62
CA VAL A 16 12.16 -11.23 -0.75
C VAL A 16 11.69 -9.99 -1.52
N VAL A 17 12.02 -9.87 -2.81
CA VAL A 17 11.61 -8.73 -3.63
C VAL A 17 10.10 -8.79 -3.94
N LEU A 18 9.57 -10.00 -4.14
CA LEU A 18 8.15 -10.22 -4.39
C LEU A 18 7.28 -9.91 -3.16
N GLU A 19 7.82 -10.12 -1.95
CA GLU A 19 7.14 -9.84 -0.69
C GLU A 19 6.96 -8.33 -0.44
N TYR A 20 7.90 -7.49 -0.90
CA TYR A 20 7.81 -6.03 -0.76
C TYR A 20 7.13 -5.33 -1.94
N LEU A 21 6.91 -6.03 -3.04
CA LEU A 21 6.24 -5.51 -4.24
C LEU A 21 4.89 -4.83 -3.95
N PRO A 22 3.95 -5.40 -3.16
CA PRO A 22 2.69 -4.74 -2.86
C PRO A 22 2.87 -3.43 -2.09
N PHE A 23 3.85 -3.37 -1.18
CA PHE A 23 4.16 -2.15 -0.44
C PHE A 23 4.76 -1.06 -1.36
N ALA A 24 5.67 -1.45 -2.25
CA ALA A 24 6.27 -0.54 -3.22
C ALA A 24 5.22 0.07 -4.17
N ILE A 25 4.25 -0.72 -4.63
CA ILE A 25 3.16 -0.24 -5.49
C ILE A 25 2.31 0.81 -4.77
N VAL A 26 1.90 0.53 -3.52
CA VAL A 26 1.10 1.49 -2.73
C VAL A 26 1.88 2.77 -2.49
N LEU A 27 3.17 2.66 -2.14
CA LEU A 27 4.03 3.82 -1.91
C LEU A 27 4.19 4.67 -3.17
N ALA A 28 4.34 4.03 -4.34
CA ALA A 28 4.41 4.73 -5.62
C ALA A 28 3.11 5.48 -5.96
N LEU A 29 1.95 4.85 -5.73
CA LEU A 29 0.65 5.50 -5.94
C LEU A 29 0.46 6.73 -5.03
N VAL A 30 0.83 6.62 -3.74
CA VAL A 30 0.79 7.74 -2.80
C VAL A 30 1.75 8.85 -3.22
N ALA A 31 2.98 8.52 -3.60
CA ALA A 31 3.96 9.49 -4.08
C ALA A 31 3.45 10.24 -5.32
N PHE A 32 2.82 9.54 -6.26
CA PHE A 32 2.22 10.15 -7.44
C PHE A 32 1.04 11.06 -7.09
N GLY A 33 0.18 10.65 -6.14
CA GLY A 33 -0.88 11.49 -5.61
C GLY A 33 -0.36 12.78 -4.97
N LEU A 34 0.66 12.68 -4.13
CA LEU A 34 1.34 13.84 -3.52
C LEU A 34 1.96 14.76 -4.57
N LEU A 35 2.58 14.20 -5.61
CA LEU A 35 3.12 14.98 -6.73
C LEU A 35 2.01 15.76 -7.45
N ARG A 36 0.85 15.15 -7.72
CA ARG A 36 -0.30 15.87 -8.32
C ARG A 36 -0.81 16.99 -7.41
N ILE A 37 -0.87 16.76 -6.09
CA ILE A 37 -1.22 17.82 -5.13
C ILE A 37 -0.21 18.97 -5.20
N ALA A 38 1.09 18.66 -5.24
CA ALA A 38 2.16 19.65 -5.36
C ALA A 38 2.09 20.45 -6.68
N MET A 39 1.58 19.83 -7.75
CA MET A 39 1.32 20.48 -9.04
C MET A 39 -0.01 21.27 -9.05
N TYR A 40 -0.61 21.58 -7.91
CA TYR A 40 -1.92 22.24 -7.76
C TYR A 40 -3.13 21.45 -8.30
N HIS A 41 -2.95 20.18 -8.68
CA HIS A 41 -4.02 19.27 -9.10
C HIS A 41 -4.54 18.49 -7.89
N TRP A 42 -4.97 19.22 -6.86
CA TRP A 42 -5.28 18.66 -5.54
C TRP A 42 -6.38 17.58 -5.58
N ARG A 43 -7.35 17.69 -6.51
CA ARG A 43 -8.43 16.70 -6.69
C ARG A 43 -7.92 15.39 -7.25
N GLU A 44 -7.14 15.45 -8.32
CA GLU A 44 -6.57 14.24 -8.93
C GLU A 44 -5.62 13.55 -7.96
N GLY A 45 -4.82 14.33 -7.22
CA GLY A 45 -3.96 13.80 -6.18
C GLY A 45 -4.73 13.14 -5.04
N ALA A 46 -5.85 13.73 -4.59
CA ALA A 46 -6.71 13.12 -3.60
C ALA A 46 -7.37 11.82 -4.11
N VAL A 47 -7.81 11.78 -5.38
CA VAL A 47 -8.35 10.56 -6.00
C VAL A 47 -7.30 9.46 -6.05
N LEU A 48 -6.05 9.80 -6.41
CA LEU A 48 -4.94 8.85 -6.43
C LEU A 48 -4.61 8.30 -5.04
N ILE A 49 -4.60 9.15 -4.02
CA ILE A 49 -4.36 8.72 -2.63
C ILE A 49 -5.51 7.83 -2.14
N GLY A 50 -6.76 8.21 -2.40
CA GLY A 50 -7.93 7.40 -2.06
C GLY A 50 -7.90 6.02 -2.76
N GLY A 51 -7.57 5.99 -4.04
CA GLY A 51 -7.37 4.76 -4.80
C GLY A 51 -6.21 3.90 -4.28
N ALA A 52 -5.08 4.52 -3.90
CA ALA A 52 -3.93 3.83 -3.33
C ALA A 52 -4.29 3.08 -2.04
N LEU A 53 -5.14 3.67 -1.20
CA LEU A 53 -5.61 3.06 0.05
C LEU A 53 -6.56 1.88 -0.21
N LEU A 54 -7.42 1.96 -1.23
CA LEU A 54 -8.25 0.82 -1.64
C LEU A 54 -7.39 -0.34 -2.18
N VAL A 55 -6.38 -0.02 -3.01
CA VAL A 55 -5.40 -1.01 -3.48
C VAL A 55 -4.65 -1.63 -2.29
N ALA A 56 -4.22 -0.82 -1.33
CA ALA A 56 -3.57 -1.31 -0.11
C ALA A 56 -4.48 -2.23 0.70
N ALA A 57 -5.78 -1.91 0.81
CA ALA A 57 -6.77 -2.75 1.48
C ALA A 57 -6.94 -4.11 0.78
N VAL A 58 -7.03 -4.13 -0.55
CA VAL A 58 -7.14 -5.36 -1.37
C VAL A 58 -5.87 -6.21 -1.27
N LEU A 59 -4.70 -5.58 -1.44
CA LEU A 59 -3.41 -6.27 -1.31
C LEU A 59 -3.24 -6.84 0.09
N ARG A 60 -3.61 -6.08 1.13
CA ARG A 60 -3.67 -6.62 2.48
C ARG A 60 -4.62 -7.79 2.55
N ALA A 61 -5.83 -7.68 1.99
CA ALA A 61 -6.87 -8.72 1.93
C ALA A 61 -6.48 -9.99 1.13
N ALA A 62 -5.43 -9.94 0.30
CA ALA A 62 -4.86 -11.13 -0.36
C ALA A 62 -3.78 -11.87 0.46
N LEU A 63 -3.00 -11.15 1.30
CA LEU A 63 -1.84 -11.74 2.00
C LEU A 63 -2.14 -12.66 3.21
N ALA A 64 -3.39 -12.83 3.67
CA ALA A 64 -3.71 -13.58 4.91
C ALA A 64 -3.96 -15.07 4.71
N HIS A 65 -3.01 -15.76 4.10
CA HIS A 65 -3.01 -17.22 4.14
C HIS A 65 -2.35 -17.78 5.42
N ARG A 66 -1.94 -16.94 6.37
CA ARG A 66 -1.30 -17.36 7.63
C ARG A 66 -1.66 -16.42 8.78
N ASN A 67 -2.71 -16.73 9.52
CA ASN A 67 -2.92 -16.13 10.84
C ASN A 67 -2.98 -17.24 11.89
N LEU A 68 -1.86 -17.41 12.60
CA LEU A 68 -1.81 -18.08 13.90
C LEU A 68 -2.08 -17.02 14.97
N THR A 69 -3.05 -17.33 15.81
CA THR A 69 -3.83 -16.46 16.68
C THR A 69 -3.04 -16.01 17.92
N LEU A 70 -2.17 -15.00 17.82
CA LEU A 70 -1.50 -14.43 19.00
C LEU A 70 -1.56 -12.90 19.13
N LEU A 71 -1.94 -12.14 18.10
CA LEU A 71 -2.16 -10.68 18.19
C LEU A 71 -3.62 -10.31 17.83
N ALA A 72 -4.56 -10.61 18.73
CA ALA A 72 -6.01 -10.44 18.52
C ALA A 72 -6.47 -8.96 18.37
N ILE A 73 -5.68 -8.00 18.86
CA ILE A 73 -6.11 -6.59 18.97
C ILE A 73 -5.88 -5.81 17.67
N ARG A 74 -4.77 -6.04 16.98
CA ARG A 74 -4.49 -5.44 15.66
C ARG A 74 -4.76 -6.46 14.57
N THR A 75 -6.02 -6.88 14.52
CA THR A 75 -6.49 -7.77 13.46
C THR A 75 -6.37 -7.05 12.14
N ARG A 76 -5.80 -7.73 11.15
CA ARG A 76 -5.77 -7.30 9.75
C ARG A 76 -7.12 -6.78 9.26
N THR A 77 -8.22 -7.32 9.78
CA THR A 77 -9.59 -6.86 9.51
C THR A 77 -9.77 -5.37 9.85
N VAL A 78 -9.33 -4.93 11.03
CA VAL A 78 -9.38 -3.51 11.43
C VAL A 78 -8.59 -2.66 10.46
N ASP A 79 -7.43 -3.14 10.04
CA ASP A 79 -6.55 -2.47 9.10
C ASP A 79 -7.16 -2.37 7.68
N VAL A 80 -7.79 -3.44 7.17
CA VAL A 80 -8.50 -3.45 5.88
C VAL A 80 -9.70 -2.50 5.92
N ILE A 81 -10.51 -2.54 6.99
CA ILE A 81 -11.66 -1.64 7.17
C ILE A 81 -11.19 -0.19 7.27
N SER A 82 -10.12 0.07 8.02
CA SER A 82 -9.56 1.42 8.18
C SER A 82 -9.06 1.96 6.84
N TYR A 83 -8.29 1.18 6.07
CA TYR A 83 -7.83 1.62 4.76
C TYR A 83 -8.95 1.77 3.74
N ALA A 84 -9.90 0.84 3.71
CA ALA A 84 -11.07 0.93 2.84
C ALA A 84 -11.92 2.16 3.19
N GLY A 85 -12.25 2.35 4.46
CA GLY A 85 -13.04 3.48 4.95
C GLY A 85 -12.36 4.82 4.70
N LEU A 86 -11.06 4.94 5.03
CA LEU A 86 -10.29 6.17 4.79
C LEU A 86 -10.17 6.47 3.29
N GLY A 87 -9.89 5.46 2.47
CA GLY A 87 -9.81 5.61 1.02
C GLY A 87 -11.14 6.05 0.39
N LEU A 88 -12.24 5.43 0.82
CA LEU A 88 -13.59 5.80 0.37
C LEU A 88 -13.94 7.23 0.80
N LEU A 89 -13.62 7.62 2.03
CA LEU A 89 -13.87 8.96 2.54
C LEU A 89 -13.08 10.02 1.76
N ILE A 90 -11.81 9.75 1.48
CA ILE A 90 -10.97 10.64 0.65
C ILE A 90 -11.55 10.78 -0.76
N LEU A 91 -11.96 9.67 -1.39
CA LEU A 91 -12.62 9.71 -2.70
C LEU A 91 -13.93 10.49 -2.63
N PHE A 92 -14.76 10.23 -1.62
CA PHE A 92 -16.02 10.91 -1.42
C PHE A 92 -15.83 12.44 -1.31
N VAL A 93 -14.86 12.89 -0.51
CA VAL A 93 -14.51 14.32 -0.37
C VAL A 93 -13.99 14.89 -1.68
N ALA A 94 -13.05 14.21 -2.35
CA ALA A 94 -12.46 14.66 -3.61
C ALA A 94 -13.48 14.81 -4.75
N LEU A 95 -14.50 13.95 -4.78
CA LEU A 95 -15.56 13.94 -5.78
C LEU A 95 -16.72 14.88 -5.41
N THR A 96 -17.05 15.01 -4.12
CA THR A 96 -18.16 15.85 -3.64
C THR A 96 -17.82 17.34 -3.66
N ILE A 97 -16.57 17.71 -3.37
CA ILE A 97 -16.16 19.12 -3.43
C ILE A 97 -16.18 19.59 -4.90
N THR A 98 -17.21 20.38 -5.22
CA THR A 98 -17.43 20.95 -6.55
C THR A 98 -16.82 22.36 -6.61
N GLY A 99 -15.74 22.50 -7.39
CA GLY A 99 -14.98 23.76 -7.57
C GLY A 99 -13.80 23.74 -8.56
N GLY A 100 -13.88 22.99 -9.68
CA GLY A 100 -12.87 22.92 -10.79
C GLY A 100 -11.84 21.77 -10.65
N PRO A 101 -11.11 21.27 -11.69
CA PRO A 101 -11.26 21.33 -13.14
C PRO A 101 -11.81 20.02 -13.77
N LEU A 102 -12.41 19.10 -12.99
CA LEU A 102 -13.05 17.88 -13.53
C LEU A 102 -14.46 18.17 -14.12
N ARG A 103 -14.58 19.30 -14.81
CA ARG A 103 -15.65 19.66 -15.74
C ARG A 103 -14.98 20.12 -17.03
#